data_AF-A0A9D6DA99-F1
#
_entry.id   AF-A0A9D6DA99-F1
#
_cell.length_a   1.000
_cell.length_b   1.000
_cell.length_c   1.000
_cell.angle_alpha   90.00
_cell.angle_beta   90.00
_cell.angle_gamma   90.00
#
_symmetry.space_group_name_H-M   'P 1'
#
loop_
_entity.id
_entity.type
_entity.pdbx_description
1 polymer ?
#
loop_
_entity_poly.entity_id
_entity_poly.type
_entity_poly.pdbx_seq_one_letter_code
_entity_poly.pdbx_strand_id
1 'polypeptide(L)'
;MLLVTAQRTIGAGDGRLPDDQGGHLIGSQFGGYGGPENLTPMHKDINKYHGGSWGDMERNWAEHLKAGDTVHVKIELNYADDTMRAGSFDVIETVNGKDNFKIIDNPR
;
A
#
# COMPACT_ATOMS: atom_id res chain seq x y z
N MET A 1 -10.26 -17.09 10.50
CA MET A 1 -10.64 -15.67 10.71
C MET A 1 -9.49 -14.94 11.42
N LEU A 2 -8.39 -14.69 10.71
CA LEU A 2 -7.14 -14.08 11.24
C LEU A 2 -6.85 -12.67 10.65
N LEU A 3 -7.65 -12.26 9.65
CA LEU A 3 -7.37 -11.11 8.79
C LEU A 3 -7.53 -9.75 9.51
N VAL A 4 -8.51 -9.62 10.41
CA VAL A 4 -8.78 -8.38 11.16
C VAL A 4 -7.70 -8.10 12.21
N THR A 5 -7.04 -9.13 12.72
CA THR A 5 -6.01 -8.98 13.76
C THR A 5 -4.71 -8.45 13.17
N ALA A 6 -4.26 -8.99 12.01
CA ALA A 6 -2.99 -8.62 11.40
C ALA A 6 -2.90 -7.11 11.07
N GLN A 7 -3.94 -6.54 10.47
CA GLN A 7 -3.97 -5.11 10.13
C GLN A 7 -3.88 -4.18 11.35
N ARG A 8 -4.45 -4.61 12.48
CA ARG A 8 -4.42 -3.87 13.74
C ARG A 8 -3.08 -3.95 14.46
N THR A 9 -2.28 -4.97 14.20
CA THR A 9 -1.06 -5.25 14.97
C THR A 9 0.23 -5.21 14.16
N ILE A 10 0.18 -5.08 12.83
CA ILE A 10 1.39 -5.05 11.99
C ILE A 10 2.37 -3.97 12.48
N GLY A 11 3.64 -4.35 12.65
CA GLY A 11 4.73 -3.51 13.17
C GLY A 11 4.61 -3.08 14.63
N ALA A 12 3.67 -3.62 15.43
CA ALA A 12 3.58 -3.30 16.85
C ALA A 12 4.83 -3.78 17.59
N GLY A 13 5.54 -2.84 18.25
CA GLY A 13 6.85 -3.12 18.85
C GLY A 13 8.01 -3.21 17.84
N ASP A 14 7.73 -2.95 16.56
CA ASP A 14 8.66 -3.08 15.45
C ASP A 14 8.42 -1.98 14.39
N GLY A 15 8.64 -0.73 14.82
CA GLY A 15 8.62 0.46 13.95
C GLY A 15 7.27 1.16 13.77
N ARG A 16 6.12 0.53 14.08
CA ARG A 16 4.79 1.16 13.92
C ARG A 16 4.68 2.44 14.78
N LEU A 17 4.22 3.52 14.15
CA LEU A 17 3.95 4.80 14.77
C LEU A 17 2.47 4.97 15.17
N PRO A 18 2.13 5.90 16.09
CA PRO A 18 0.74 6.09 16.55
C PRO A 18 -0.26 6.39 15.43
N ASP A 19 0.18 7.10 14.39
CA ASP A 19 -0.65 7.48 13.23
C ASP A 19 -0.58 6.47 12.08
N ASP A 20 0.10 5.34 12.27
CA ASP A 20 0.13 4.26 11.28
C ASP A 20 -1.09 3.33 11.40
N GLN A 21 -1.61 2.97 10.23
CA GLN A 21 -2.56 1.90 10.02
C GLN A 21 -1.83 0.67 9.43
N GLY A 22 -2.47 -0.50 9.44
CA GLY A 22 -1.99 -1.60 8.59
C GLY A 22 -2.41 -1.33 7.16
N GLY A 23 -1.56 -0.66 6.38
CA GLY A 23 -1.80 -0.39 4.98
C GLY A 23 -1.61 -1.67 4.17
N HIS A 24 -2.57 -1.98 3.29
CA HIS A 24 -2.38 -3.06 2.32
C HIS A 24 -1.49 -2.57 1.19
N LEU A 25 -0.54 -3.40 0.75
CA LEU A 25 0.25 -3.09 -0.45
C LEU A 25 -0.60 -3.27 -1.71
N ILE A 26 -1.43 -4.31 -1.74
CA ILE A 26 -2.50 -4.49 -2.72
C ILE A 26 -3.82 -4.58 -1.97
N GLY A 27 -4.71 -3.61 -2.21
CA GLY A 27 -6.02 -3.56 -1.58
C GLY A 27 -6.88 -4.80 -1.82
N SER A 28 -7.69 -5.15 -0.83
CA SER A 28 -8.62 -6.30 -0.89
C SER A 28 -9.60 -6.25 -2.06
N GLN A 29 -9.93 -5.04 -2.56
CA GLN A 29 -10.77 -4.84 -3.74
C GLN A 29 -10.17 -5.45 -5.03
N PHE A 30 -8.87 -5.71 -5.06
CA PHE A 30 -8.16 -6.38 -6.15
C PHE A 30 -7.89 -7.87 -5.86
N GLY A 31 -8.45 -8.41 -4.77
CA GLY A 31 -8.13 -9.77 -4.29
C GLY A 31 -6.81 -9.85 -3.53
N GLY A 32 -6.25 -8.72 -3.09
CA GLY A 32 -5.04 -8.68 -2.27
C GLY A 32 -5.18 -9.48 -0.97
N TYR A 33 -4.13 -10.22 -0.62
CA TYR A 33 -4.13 -11.08 0.57
C TYR A 33 -4.18 -10.24 1.86
N GLY A 34 -4.97 -10.64 2.85
CA GLY A 34 -5.16 -9.84 4.08
C GLY A 34 -4.23 -10.19 5.24
N GLY A 35 -3.16 -10.95 5.02
CA GLY A 35 -2.17 -11.28 6.05
C GLY A 35 -0.89 -10.44 5.95
N PRO A 36 0.05 -10.65 6.89
CA PRO A 36 1.17 -9.76 7.17
C PRO A 36 2.12 -9.53 5.97
N GLU A 37 2.24 -10.47 5.05
CA GLU A 37 3.07 -10.37 3.85
C GLU A 37 2.60 -9.30 2.85
N ASN A 38 1.34 -8.85 2.93
CA ASN A 38 0.77 -7.80 2.10
C ASN A 38 0.42 -6.56 2.93
N LEU A 39 1.02 -6.42 4.11
CA LEU A 39 0.76 -5.33 5.04
C LEU A 39 2.06 -4.66 5.46
N THR A 40 1.99 -3.35 5.68
CA THR A 40 3.06 -2.59 6.34
C THR A 40 2.43 -1.50 7.22
N PRO A 41 3.08 -1.08 8.32
CA PRO A 41 2.72 0.16 9.00
C PRO A 41 2.78 1.33 8.02
N MET A 42 1.64 1.94 7.75
CA MET A 42 1.49 2.99 6.75
C MET A 42 0.76 4.17 7.36
N HIS A 43 1.32 5.37 7.21
CA HIS A 43 0.76 6.58 7.79
C HIS A 43 -0.67 6.82 7.28
N LYS A 44 -1.61 7.12 8.19
CA LYS A 44 -3.05 7.27 7.88
C LYS A 44 -3.34 8.26 6.73
N ASP A 45 -2.54 9.32 6.60
CA ASP A 45 -2.75 10.34 5.57
C ASP A 45 -2.39 9.92 4.16
N ILE A 46 -1.49 8.95 3.99
CA ILE A 46 -1.23 8.35 2.67
C ILE A 46 -2.18 7.18 2.43
N ASN A 47 -2.49 6.40 3.47
CA ASN A 47 -3.31 5.19 3.40
C ASN A 47 -4.80 5.47 3.18
N LYS A 48 -5.30 6.66 3.53
CA LYS A 48 -6.72 7.00 3.37
C LYS A 48 -7.14 6.91 1.90
N TYR A 49 -8.25 6.21 1.64
CA TYR A 49 -8.75 5.95 0.28
C TYR A 49 -9.09 7.23 -0.51
N HIS A 50 -9.46 8.31 0.18
CA HIS A 50 -9.74 9.61 -0.43
C HIS A 50 -8.76 10.68 0.05
N GLY A 51 -8.00 11.25 -0.89
CA GLY A 51 -7.07 12.35 -0.63
C GLY A 51 -5.77 11.92 0.04
N GLY A 52 -5.49 10.62 0.09
CA GLY A 52 -4.19 10.05 0.41
C GLY A 52 -3.55 9.51 -0.86
N SER A 53 -2.24 9.66 -1.01
CA SER A 53 -1.51 9.26 -2.22
C SER A 53 -1.68 7.77 -2.55
N TRP A 54 -1.68 6.90 -1.54
CA TRP A 54 -1.89 5.46 -1.72
C TRP A 54 -3.32 5.17 -2.17
N GLY A 55 -4.29 5.73 -1.45
CA GLY A 55 -5.71 5.56 -1.76
C GLY A 55 -6.11 6.09 -3.13
N ASP A 56 -5.55 7.23 -3.52
CA ASP A 56 -5.77 7.84 -4.84
C ASP A 56 -5.17 6.99 -5.96
N MET A 57 -4.00 6.38 -5.73
CA MET A 57 -3.37 5.42 -6.65
C MET A 57 -4.24 4.17 -6.83
N GLU A 58 -4.69 3.53 -5.74
CA GLU A 58 -5.58 2.37 -5.82
C GLU A 58 -6.92 2.72 -6.51
N ARG A 59 -7.48 3.89 -6.25
CA ARG A 59 -8.70 4.33 -6.94
C ARG A 59 -8.49 4.45 -8.45
N ASN A 60 -7.35 5.00 -8.88
CA ASN A 60 -7.00 5.10 -10.30
C ASN A 60 -6.92 3.71 -10.95
N TRP A 61 -6.28 2.73 -10.30
CA TRP A 61 -6.27 1.35 -10.78
C TRP A 61 -7.68 0.77 -10.89
N ALA A 62 -8.53 1.01 -9.90
CA ALA A 62 -9.91 0.53 -9.92
C ALA A 62 -10.73 1.13 -11.07
N GLU A 63 -10.50 2.40 -11.42
CA GLU A 63 -11.15 3.06 -12.57
C GLU A 63 -10.70 2.45 -13.90
N HIS A 64 -9.41 2.20 -14.08
CA HIS A 64 -8.88 1.50 -15.25
C HIS A 64 -9.44 0.08 -15.40
N LEU A 65 -9.41 -0.70 -14.32
CA LEU A 65 -9.95 -2.07 -14.33
C LEU A 65 -11.45 -2.09 -14.65
N LYS A 66 -12.22 -1.11 -14.16
CA LYS A 66 -13.65 -0.94 -14.51
C LYS A 66 -13.86 -0.60 -15.98
N ALA A 67 -12.93 0.12 -16.61
CA ALA A 67 -12.97 0.44 -18.03
C ALA A 67 -12.59 -0.74 -18.94
N GLY A 68 -12.16 -1.88 -18.37
CA GLY A 68 -11.69 -3.05 -19.11
C GLY A 68 -10.21 -2.99 -19.47
N ASP A 69 -9.47 -2.03 -18.91
CA ASP A 69 -8.02 -1.93 -19.08
C ASP A 69 -7.29 -2.99 -18.26
N THR A 70 -6.03 -3.25 -18.60
CA THR A 70 -5.13 -4.08 -17.80
C THR A 70 -4.18 -3.21 -17.00
N VAL A 71 -4.05 -3.51 -15.72
CA VAL A 71 -3.12 -2.86 -14.79
C VAL A 71 -2.15 -3.90 -14.24
N HIS A 72 -0.85 -3.72 -14.45
CA HIS A 72 0.21 -4.47 -13.79
C HIS A 72 0.91 -3.56 -12.79
N VAL A 73 1.27 -4.07 -11.61
CA VAL A 73 1.92 -3.29 -10.57
C VAL A 73 3.11 -4.05 -10.00
N LYS A 74 4.21 -3.34 -9.80
CA LYS A 74 5.33 -3.77 -8.98
C LYS A 74 5.55 -2.71 -7.89
N ILE A 75 5.64 -3.17 -6.64
CA ILE A 75 5.85 -2.31 -5.47
C ILE A 75 7.13 -2.78 -4.78
N GLU A 76 8.08 -1.88 -4.59
CA GLU A 76 9.29 -2.10 -3.81
C GLU A 76 9.24 -1.26 -2.54
N LEU A 77 9.51 -1.89 -1.39
CA LEU A 77 9.50 -1.24 -0.08
C LEU A 77 10.90 -0.80 0.28
N ASN A 78 11.07 0.48 0.57
CA ASN A 78 12.34 1.06 0.97
C ASN A 78 12.37 1.22 2.48
N TYR A 79 13.21 0.46 3.17
CA TYR A 79 13.36 0.51 4.62
C TYR A 79 14.52 1.43 5.01
N ALA A 80 14.27 2.33 5.96
CA ALA A 80 15.30 3.23 6.50
C ALA A 80 16.06 2.64 7.70
N ASP A 81 15.55 1.55 8.25
CA ASP A 81 16.09 0.79 9.38
C ASP A 81 15.58 -0.66 9.32
N ASP A 82 15.95 -1.47 10.30
CA ASP A 82 15.60 -2.90 10.35
C ASP A 82 14.17 -3.17 10.84
N THR A 83 13.28 -2.17 10.82
CA THR A 83 11.90 -2.34 11.30
C THR A 83 10.94 -2.79 10.19
N MET A 84 9.73 -3.25 10.57
CA MET A 84 8.67 -3.57 9.60
C MET A 84 8.09 -2.35 8.87
N ARG A 85 8.47 -1.12 9.25
CA ARG A 85 7.92 0.10 8.68
C ARG A 85 8.77 0.57 7.51
N ALA A 86 8.24 0.44 6.29
CA ALA A 86 8.84 1.06 5.12
C ALA A 86 8.85 2.60 5.26
N GLY A 87 9.94 3.24 4.85
CA GLY A 87 10.08 4.69 4.77
C GLY A 87 9.50 5.29 3.50
N SER A 88 9.50 4.53 2.40
CA SER A 88 8.85 4.89 1.14
C SER A 88 8.52 3.67 0.29
N PHE A 89 7.80 3.90 -0.80
CA PHE A 89 7.38 2.88 -1.75
C PHE A 89 7.71 3.34 -3.16
N ASP A 90 8.45 2.50 -3.89
CA ASP A 90 8.66 2.65 -5.32
C ASP A 90 7.60 1.84 -6.05
N VAL A 91 6.69 2.53 -6.73
CA VAL A 91 5.57 1.92 -7.44
C VAL A 91 5.76 2.09 -8.94
N ILE A 92 5.83 0.96 -9.63
CA ILE A 92 5.80 0.88 -11.09
C ILE A 92 4.44 0.32 -11.48
N GLU A 93 3.65 1.10 -12.21
CA GLU A 93 2.36 0.69 -12.75
C GLU A 93 2.42 0.68 -14.29
N THR A 94 1.93 -0.38 -14.91
CA THR A 94 1.78 -0.48 -16.36
C THR A 94 0.30 -0.56 -16.68
N VAL A 95 -0.23 0.48 -17.33
CA VAL A 95 -1.63 0.54 -17.77
C VAL A 95 -1.67 0.49 -19.29
N ASN A 96 -2.31 -0.55 -19.84
CA ASN A 96 -2.38 -0.78 -21.30
C ASN A 96 -1.00 -0.67 -22.00
N GLY A 97 0.03 -1.24 -21.37
CA GLY A 97 1.41 -1.24 -21.88
C GLY A 97 2.17 0.07 -21.71
N LYS A 98 1.62 1.06 -20.99
CA LYS A 98 2.31 2.31 -20.65
C LYS A 98 2.72 2.32 -19.19
N ASP A 99 4.02 2.45 -18.97
CA ASP A 99 4.61 2.48 -17.64
C ASP A 99 4.51 3.89 -17.03
N ASN A 100 4.18 3.93 -15.75
CA ASN A 100 4.32 5.10 -14.89
C ASN A 100 5.07 4.69 -13.62
N PHE A 101 5.90 5.60 -13.13
CA PHE A 101 6.68 5.41 -11.91
C PHE A 101 6.28 6.47 -10.90
N LYS A 102 6.08 6.05 -9.64
CA LYS A 102 5.74 6.93 -8.52
C LYS A 102 6.57 6.52 -7.31
N ILE A 103 7.03 7.52 -6.57
CA ILE A 103 7.57 7.33 -5.23
C ILE A 103 6.53 7.87 -4.25
N ILE A 104 6.16 7.07 -3.26
CA ILE A 104 5.26 7.50 -2.19
C ILE A 104 6.03 7.43 -0.87
N ASP A 105 6.25 8.59 -0.25
CA ASP A 105 6.86 8.67 1.07
C ASP A 105 5.88 8.23 2.16
N ASN A 106 6.37 7.45 3.13
CA ASN A 106 5.64 7.07 4.33
C ASN A 106 6.10 7.95 5.51
N PRO A 107 5.47 9.12 5.72
CA PRO A 107 5.97 10.13 6.66
C PRO A 107 5.97 9.58 8.09
N ARG A 108 6.98 9.98 8.87
CA ARG A 108 7.09 9.68 10.30
C ARG A 108 6.34 10.70 11.15
#